data_AF-A0A4P5UA11-F1
#
_entry.id   AF-A0A4P5UA11-F1
#
_cell.length_a   1.000
_cell.length_b   1.000
_cell.length_c   1.000
_cell.angle_alpha   90.00
_cell.angle_beta   90.00
_cell.angle_gamma   90.00
#
_symmetry.space_group_name_H-M   'P 1'
#
loop_
_entity.id
_entity.type
_entity.pdbx_description
1 polymer ?
#
loop_
_entity_poly.entity_id
_entity_poly.type
_entity_poly.pdbx_seq_one_letter_code
_entity_poly.pdbx_strand_id
1 'polypeptide(L)'
;MSFNIGGNGNDEAWSIACDNTGNIFLGGYFYNTVDFDATATSDIHSSNGNDDFFVMKFNPASVGVQDLKINSDIFIYPNPVSDYLTVQSKLFCNNCKLEITNTIGEKILSQEINSTKTQINILSLPSGVYFIFVKTDSGKTWNQKFIKQ
;
A
#
# COMPACT_ATOMS: atom_id res chain seq x y z
N MET A 1 6.86 16.03 4.28
CA MET A 1 6.27 16.14 5.62
C MET A 1 7.43 16.33 6.59
N SER A 2 7.45 17.44 7.32
CA SER A 2 8.39 17.67 8.41
C SER A 2 7.70 17.31 9.72
N PHE A 3 8.32 16.45 10.51
CA PHE A 3 7.85 16.09 11.84
C PHE A 3 8.58 16.98 12.85
N ASN A 4 7.83 17.64 13.74
CA ASN A 4 8.41 18.39 14.85
C ASN A 4 8.50 17.45 16.06
N ILE A 5 9.72 17.20 16.51
CA ILE A 5 10.03 16.47 17.74
C ILE A 5 10.82 17.46 18.60
N GLY A 6 10.30 17.78 19.78
CA GLY A 6 10.91 18.76 20.67
C GLY A 6 9.98 19.26 21.77
N GLY A 7 10.57 19.87 22.79
CA GLY A 7 9.93 20.43 23.97
C GLY A 7 9.96 21.96 24.03
N ASN A 8 9.62 22.52 25.20
CA ASN A 8 9.75 23.96 25.49
C ASN A 8 11.21 24.37 25.82
N GLY A 9 12.15 23.43 25.88
CA GLY A 9 13.58 23.65 26.14
C GLY A 9 14.45 23.55 24.89
N ASN A 10 15.78 23.68 25.03
CA ASN A 10 16.71 23.32 23.96
C ASN A 10 16.73 21.80 23.82
N ASP A 11 16.61 21.26 22.61
CA ASP A 11 16.80 19.83 22.35
C ASP A 11 17.92 19.67 21.33
N GLU A 12 18.98 18.96 21.70
CA GLU A 12 20.17 18.80 20.85
C GLU A 12 20.36 17.34 20.45
N ALA A 13 20.35 17.07 19.15
CA ALA A 13 20.76 15.80 18.58
C ALA A 13 22.28 15.81 18.33
N TRP A 14 23.01 14.88 18.93
CA TRP A 14 24.47 14.82 18.82
C TRP A 14 24.98 13.71 17.90
N SER A 15 24.18 12.68 17.64
CA SER A 15 24.61 11.57 16.77
C SER A 15 23.47 10.91 16.03
N ILE A 16 23.74 10.55 14.77
CA ILE A 16 22.87 9.71 13.93
C ILE A 16 23.67 8.50 13.44
N ALA A 17 23.09 7.30 13.57
CA ALA A 17 23.68 6.06 13.07
C ALA A 17 22.62 5.22 12.36
N CYS A 18 23.02 4.33 11.45
CA CYS A 18 22.12 3.40 10.78
C CYS A 18 22.60 1.95 10.91
N ASP A 19 21.66 1.00 10.91
CA ASP A 19 21.98 -0.43 10.83
C ASP A 19 21.85 -0.99 9.41
N ASN A 20 22.29 -2.24 9.21
CA ASN A 20 22.24 -2.94 7.92
C ASN A 20 20.80 -3.21 7.42
N THR A 21 19.79 -2.99 8.26
CA THR A 21 18.37 -3.12 7.91
C THR A 21 17.71 -1.77 7.58
N GLY A 22 18.49 -0.68 7.62
CA GLY A 22 18.02 0.67 7.31
C GLY A 22 17.31 1.38 8.47
N ASN A 23 17.36 0.83 9.69
CA ASN A 23 16.88 1.58 10.87
C ASN A 23 17.87 2.72 11.16
N ILE A 24 17.32 3.86 11.55
CA ILE A 24 18.07 5.05 11.94
C ILE A 24 17.97 5.19 13.46
N PHE A 25 19.11 5.38 14.11
CA PHE A 25 19.23 5.64 15.54
C PHE A 25 19.68 7.08 15.73
N LEU A 26 18.91 7.86 16.49
CA LEU A 26 19.20 9.23 16.85
C LEU A 26 19.49 9.29 18.36
N GLY A 27 20.61 9.89 18.73
CA GLY A 27 20.99 10.10 20.13
C GLY A 27 21.19 11.58 20.43
N GLY A 28 20.81 12.00 21.63
CA GLY A 28 20.92 13.39 22.07
C GLY A 28 20.51 13.56 23.52
N TYR A 29 20.32 14.82 23.90
CA TYR A 29 19.80 15.22 25.21
C TYR A 29 18.57 16.10 25.04
N PHE A 30 17.65 16.02 26.00
CA PHE A 30 16.47 16.86 26.07
C PHE A 30 16.37 17.55 27.43
N TYR A 31 15.74 18.72 27.46
CA TYR A 31 15.59 19.53 28.66
C TYR A 31 14.10 19.68 29.02
N ASN A 32 13.80 19.70 30.31
CA ASN A 32 12.45 19.79 30.86
C ASN A 32 11.54 18.64 30.42
N THR A 33 10.84 18.80 29.30
CA THR A 33 9.83 17.86 28.83
C THR A 33 9.91 17.80 27.31
N VAL A 34 9.94 16.59 26.77
CA VAL A 34 9.99 16.31 25.33
C VAL A 34 8.82 15.40 24.94
N ASP A 35 8.31 15.60 23.73
CA ASP A 35 7.39 14.67 23.08
C ASP A 35 8.15 13.88 22.02
N PHE A 36 8.25 12.56 22.22
CA PHE A 36 8.92 11.65 21.28
C PHE A 36 7.98 11.03 20.26
N ASP A 37 6.69 11.37 20.29
CA ASP A 37 5.71 10.98 19.29
C ASP A 37 5.37 12.17 18.38
N ALA A 38 5.67 12.03 17.09
CA ALA A 38 5.37 13.07 16.11
C ALA A 38 3.96 12.97 15.51
N THR A 39 3.11 12.09 16.05
CA THR A 39 1.71 11.89 15.61
C THR A 39 0.71 12.60 16.53
N ALA A 40 -0.59 12.28 16.44
CA ALA A 40 -1.61 12.92 17.28
C ALA A 40 -1.70 12.33 18.70
N THR A 41 -0.94 11.27 18.97
CA THR A 41 -0.72 10.73 20.31
C THR A 41 0.50 11.40 20.95
N SER A 42 0.60 11.31 22.27
CA SER A 42 1.63 12.00 23.06
C SER A 42 2.53 10.98 23.75
N ASP A 43 3.85 11.04 23.50
CA ASP A 43 4.86 10.27 24.23
C ASP A 43 5.75 11.22 25.02
N ILE A 44 5.20 11.71 26.13
CA ILE A 44 5.76 12.80 26.91
C ILE A 44 6.71 12.27 27.98
N HIS A 45 7.95 12.71 27.94
CA HIS A 45 8.99 12.40 28.92
C HIS A 45 9.54 13.67 29.55
N SER A 46 9.75 13.65 30.88
CA SER A 46 10.36 14.77 31.61
C SER A 46 11.71 14.38 32.19
N SER A 47 12.67 15.31 32.13
CA SER A 47 14.02 15.10 32.62
C SER A 47 14.08 15.15 34.15
N ASN A 48 14.86 14.27 34.77
CA ASN A 48 15.13 14.28 36.21
C ASN A 48 16.42 15.06 36.52
N GLY A 49 16.41 16.37 36.24
CA GLY A 49 17.58 17.23 36.36
C GLY A 49 17.53 18.37 35.35
N ASN A 50 18.70 18.90 34.97
CA ASN A 50 18.80 19.90 33.90
C ASN A 50 18.48 19.28 32.53
N ASP A 51 19.04 18.10 32.25
CA ASP A 51 18.93 17.37 30.99
C ASP A 51 19.01 15.86 31.23
N ASP A 52 18.40 15.08 30.34
CA ASP A 52 18.50 13.62 30.27
C ASP A 52 18.86 13.16 28.85
N PHE A 53 19.55 12.02 28.74
CA PHE A 53 19.91 11.45 27.44
C PHE A 53 18.75 10.65 26.83
N PHE A 54 18.65 10.63 25.51
CA PHE A 54 17.69 9.80 24.79
C PHE A 54 18.35 9.04 23.62
N VAL A 55 17.74 7.91 23.27
CA VAL A 55 18.03 7.16 22.04
C VAL A 55 16.71 6.84 21.37
N MET A 56 16.51 7.38 20.17
CA MET A 56 15.33 7.13 19.35
C MET A 56 15.68 6.21 18.19
N LYS A 57 14.83 5.22 17.94
CA LYS A 57 14.92 4.35 16.77
C LYS A 57 13.81 4.68 15.78
N PHE A 58 14.18 5.17 14.61
CA PHE A 58 13.29 5.26 13.46
C PHE A 58 13.45 4.02 12.60
N ASN A 59 12.34 3.32 12.38
CA ASN A 59 12.32 2.30 11.33
C ASN A 59 12.34 2.99 9.97
N PRO A 60 12.98 2.39 8.94
CA PRO A 60 12.91 2.94 7.60
C PRO A 60 11.43 3.05 7.23
N ALA A 61 10.98 4.26 6.91
CA ALA A 61 9.71 4.42 6.23
C ALA A 61 9.82 3.56 4.97
N SER A 62 8.95 2.56 4.83
CA SER A 62 8.81 1.85 3.57
C SER A 62 8.25 2.85 2.56
N VAL A 63 9.12 3.65 1.95
CA VAL A 63 8.83 4.42 0.75
C VAL A 63 8.90 3.53 -0.49
N GLY A 64 9.16 2.24 -0.29
CA GLY A 64 8.90 1.23 -1.30
C GLY A 64 7.44 1.32 -1.69
N VAL A 65 7.19 1.52 -2.99
CA VAL A 65 6.05 0.87 -3.62
C VAL A 65 5.99 -0.50 -2.98
N GLN A 66 4.89 -0.79 -2.28
CA GLN A 66 4.69 -2.11 -1.72
C GLN A 66 4.77 -3.02 -2.94
N ASP A 67 5.93 -3.64 -3.17
CA ASP A 67 6.06 -4.72 -4.13
C ASP A 67 5.13 -5.76 -3.55
N LEU A 68 3.88 -5.71 -4.02
CA LEU A 68 2.95 -6.79 -3.87
C LEU A 68 3.74 -7.96 -4.44
N LYS A 69 4.33 -8.79 -3.57
CA LYS A 69 4.55 -10.17 -3.91
C LYS A 69 3.18 -10.62 -4.36
N ILE A 70 2.97 -10.63 -5.68
CA ILE A 70 1.75 -11.10 -6.30
C ILE A 70 1.78 -12.60 -6.05
N ASN A 71 1.40 -13.02 -4.84
CA ASN A 71 0.57 -14.19 -4.72
C ASN A 71 -0.67 -13.79 -5.51
N SER A 72 -0.71 -14.16 -6.80
CA SER A 72 -1.85 -13.92 -7.67
C SER A 72 -2.96 -14.77 -7.10
N ASP A 73 -3.72 -14.19 -6.17
CA ASP A 73 -4.93 -14.82 -5.65
C ASP A 73 -6.02 -14.78 -6.71
N ILE A 74 -5.85 -13.96 -7.75
CA ILE A 74 -6.70 -13.87 -8.92
C ILE A 74 -5.91 -14.28 -10.17
N PHE A 75 -6.52 -15.13 -10.98
CA PHE A 75 -6.03 -15.62 -12.26
C PHE A 75 -7.05 -15.29 -13.35
N ILE A 76 -6.57 -14.94 -14.53
CA ILE A 76 -7.42 -14.75 -15.71
C ILE A 76 -6.97 -15.63 -16.86
N TYR A 77 -7.92 -16.25 -17.55
CA TYR A 77 -7.65 -17.12 -18.69
C TYR A 77 -8.87 -17.27 -19.61
N PRO A 78 -8.67 -17.61 -20.89
CA PRO A 78 -7.37 -17.66 -21.58
C PRO A 78 -6.81 -16.24 -21.79
N ASN A 79 -5.51 -16.14 -22.02
CA ASN A 79 -4.89 -14.92 -22.53
C ASN A 79 -3.87 -15.34 -23.59
N PRO A 80 -4.08 -15.06 -24.89
CA PRO A 80 -5.17 -14.28 -25.49
C PRO A 80 -6.57 -14.90 -25.37
N VAL A 81 -7.63 -14.10 -25.57
CA VAL A 81 -9.04 -14.51 -25.44
C VAL A 81 -9.88 -14.01 -26.61
N SER A 82 -10.87 -14.79 -27.05
CA SER A 82 -11.78 -14.42 -28.15
C SER A 82 -13.21 -14.18 -27.67
N ASP A 83 -13.82 -15.12 -26.95
CA ASP A 83 -15.26 -15.04 -26.67
C ASP A 83 -15.55 -14.77 -25.19
N TYR A 84 -14.99 -15.61 -24.30
CA TYR A 84 -15.24 -15.57 -22.87
C TYR A 84 -13.94 -15.50 -22.08
N LEU A 85 -13.78 -14.45 -21.27
CA LEU A 85 -12.70 -14.34 -20.30
C LEU A 85 -13.16 -14.91 -18.96
N THR A 86 -12.38 -15.84 -18.41
CA THR A 86 -12.60 -16.39 -17.08
C THR A 86 -11.72 -15.67 -16.07
N VAL A 87 -12.33 -15.24 -14.97
CA VAL A 87 -11.65 -14.66 -13.81
C VAL A 87 -11.88 -15.60 -12.64
N GLN A 88 -10.79 -16.11 -12.05
CA GLN A 88 -10.84 -17.05 -10.95
C GLN A 88 -10.02 -16.53 -9.77
N SER A 89 -10.60 -16.55 -8.59
CA SER A 89 -9.96 -16.21 -7.32
C SER A 89 -9.71 -17.47 -6.48
N LYS A 90 -8.63 -17.51 -5.69
CA LYS A 90 -8.35 -18.57 -4.70
C LYS A 90 -9.36 -18.55 -3.55
N LEU A 91 -9.81 -17.36 -3.17
CA LEU A 91 -10.80 -17.14 -2.12
C LEU A 91 -12.10 -16.64 -2.72
N PHE A 92 -13.21 -16.87 -2.01
CA PHE A 92 -14.51 -16.36 -2.43
C PHE A 92 -14.49 -14.83 -2.48
N CYS A 93 -14.82 -14.25 -3.62
CA CYS A 93 -14.97 -12.81 -3.77
C CYS A 93 -16.36 -12.43 -3.27
N ASN A 94 -16.46 -11.69 -2.17
CA ASN A 94 -17.71 -11.15 -1.66
C ASN A 94 -17.85 -9.69 -2.10
N ASN A 95 -18.89 -9.37 -2.85
CA ASN A 95 -19.19 -8.05 -3.40
C ASN A 95 -17.98 -7.36 -4.08
N CYS A 96 -17.17 -8.13 -4.81
CA CYS A 96 -16.02 -7.57 -5.51
C CYS A 96 -16.48 -6.83 -6.75
N LYS A 97 -15.88 -5.67 -7.04
CA LYS A 97 -16.18 -4.92 -8.25
C LYS A 97 -15.17 -5.25 -9.33
N LEU A 98 -15.65 -5.77 -10.45
CA LEU A 98 -14.85 -5.99 -11.66
C LEU A 98 -15.10 -4.87 -12.66
N GLU A 99 -14.03 -4.35 -13.25
CA GLU A 99 -14.09 -3.36 -14.32
C GLU A 99 -13.15 -3.76 -15.46
N ILE A 100 -13.58 -3.53 -16.71
CA ILE A 100 -12.73 -3.68 -17.90
C ILE A 100 -12.59 -2.31 -18.55
N THR A 101 -11.35 -1.95 -18.90
CA THR A 101 -11.05 -0.69 -19.60
C THR A 101 -10.23 -0.92 -20.85
N ASN A 102 -10.33 0.00 -21.81
CA ASN A 102 -9.42 0.08 -22.95
C ASN A 102 -8.08 0.75 -22.56
N THR A 103 -7.16 0.89 -23.52
CA THR A 103 -5.85 1.52 -23.34
C THR A 103 -5.91 3.02 -23.02
N ILE A 104 -7.05 3.67 -23.29
CA ILE A 104 -7.31 5.09 -23.01
C ILE A 104 -7.97 5.26 -21.63
N GLY A 105 -8.27 4.16 -20.93
CA GLY A 105 -8.91 4.17 -19.60
C GLY A 105 -10.43 4.29 -19.64
N GLU A 106 -11.05 4.22 -20.82
CA GLU A 106 -12.50 4.19 -20.93
C GLU A 106 -13.05 2.88 -20.35
N LYS A 107 -14.02 3.00 -19.44
CA LYS A 107 -14.68 1.86 -18.81
C LYS A 107 -15.68 1.22 -19.78
N ILE A 108 -15.37 0.01 -20.20
CA ILE A 108 -16.18 -0.78 -21.14
C ILE A 108 -17.23 -1.62 -20.41
N LEU A 109 -16.85 -2.22 -19.28
CA LEU A 109 -17.72 -3.08 -18.49
C LEU A 109 -17.47 -2.86 -17.00
N SER A 110 -18.52 -2.99 -16.21
CA SER A 110 -18.45 -3.04 -14.74
C SER A 110 -19.49 -4.03 -14.23
N GLN A 111 -19.10 -4.92 -13.33
CA GLN A 111 -20.01 -5.85 -12.69
C GLN A 111 -19.56 -6.22 -11.28
N GLU A 112 -20.48 -6.68 -10.45
CA GLU A 112 -20.17 -7.24 -9.13
C GLU A 112 -19.93 -8.75 -9.23
N ILE A 113 -18.99 -9.26 -8.44
CA ILE A 113 -18.64 -10.68 -8.34
C ILE A 113 -18.92 -11.15 -6.92
N ASN A 114 -19.75 -12.18 -6.82
CA ASN A 114 -20.09 -12.91 -5.59
C ASN A 114 -19.78 -14.41 -5.77
N SER A 115 -18.56 -14.72 -6.22
CA SER A 115 -18.14 -16.08 -6.54
C SER A 115 -16.61 -16.23 -6.50
N THR A 116 -16.12 -17.47 -6.53
CA THR A 116 -14.70 -17.78 -6.75
C THR A 116 -14.32 -17.77 -8.24
N LYS A 117 -15.29 -17.86 -9.13
CA LYS A 117 -15.09 -17.95 -10.58
C LYS A 117 -16.22 -17.25 -11.32
N THR A 118 -15.86 -16.38 -12.26
CA THR A 118 -16.80 -15.63 -13.10
C THR A 118 -16.35 -15.66 -14.54
N GLN A 119 -17.30 -15.83 -15.46
CA GLN A 119 -17.07 -15.72 -16.89
C GLN A 119 -17.65 -14.42 -17.42
N ILE A 120 -16.91 -13.77 -18.32
CA ILE A 120 -17.25 -12.48 -18.90
C ILE A 120 -17.31 -12.66 -20.40
N ASN A 121 -18.46 -12.34 -20.98
CA ASN A 121 -18.60 -12.28 -22.43
C ASN A 121 -17.90 -11.02 -22.94
N ILE A 122 -16.91 -11.21 -23.81
CA ILE A 122 -16.16 -10.14 -24.46
C ILE A 122 -16.25 -10.22 -26.00
N LEU A 123 -17.16 -11.04 -26.53
CA LEU A 123 -17.34 -11.24 -27.97
C LEU A 123 -17.61 -9.93 -28.72
N SER A 124 -18.32 -9.00 -28.08
CA SER A 124 -18.65 -7.69 -28.64
C SER A 124 -17.46 -6.70 -28.66
N LEU A 125 -16.34 -7.04 -28.01
CA LEU A 125 -15.18 -6.16 -27.94
C LEU A 125 -14.31 -6.32 -29.20
N PRO A 126 -13.86 -5.22 -29.83
CA PRO A 126 -12.86 -5.27 -30.88
C PRO A 126 -11.56 -5.95 -30.44
N SER A 127 -10.83 -6.53 -31.38
CA SER A 127 -9.49 -7.07 -31.11
C SER A 127 -8.55 -5.95 -30.66
N GLY A 128 -7.81 -6.19 -29.58
CA GLY A 128 -7.02 -5.14 -28.95
C GLY A 128 -6.51 -5.50 -27.56
N VAL A 129 -5.89 -4.53 -26.91
CA VAL A 129 -5.36 -4.66 -25.55
C VAL A 129 -6.34 -4.04 -24.57
N TYR A 130 -6.63 -4.77 -23.50
CA TYR A 130 -7.55 -4.34 -22.44
C TYR A 130 -6.93 -4.59 -21.07
N PHE A 131 -7.43 -3.84 -20.09
CA PHE A 131 -7.09 -4.01 -18.69
C PHE A 131 -8.32 -4.44 -17.92
N ILE A 132 -8.13 -5.39 -17.02
CA ILE A 132 -9.15 -5.81 -16.07
C ILE A 132 -8.72 -5.37 -14.67
N PHE A 133 -9.66 -4.83 -13.91
CA PHE A 133 -9.50 -4.41 -12.53
C PHE A 133 -10.49 -5.20 -11.68
N VAL A 134 -10.02 -5.75 -10.55
CA VAL A 134 -10.86 -6.40 -9.54
C VAL A 134 -10.59 -5.72 -8.22
N LYS A 135 -11.59 -5.04 -7.68
CA LYS A 135 -11.56 -4.42 -6.36
C LYS A 135 -12.30 -5.29 -5.36
N THR A 136 -11.60 -5.73 -4.32
CA THR A 136 -12.21 -6.49 -3.22
C THR A 136 -12.94 -5.57 -2.24
N ASP A 137 -13.84 -6.14 -1.44
CA ASP A 137 -14.49 -5.49 -0.31
C ASP A 137 -13.49 -4.89 0.70
N SER A 138 -12.34 -5.54 0.88
CA SER A 138 -11.24 -5.07 1.72
C SER A 138 -10.51 -3.85 1.16
N GLY A 139 -10.92 -3.32 0.00
CA GLY A 139 -10.31 -2.16 -0.66
C GLY A 139 -9.04 -2.47 -1.46
N LYS A 140 -8.62 -3.74 -1.57
CA LYS A 140 -7.49 -4.12 -2.42
C LYS A 140 -7.91 -4.10 -3.89
N THR A 141 -7.11 -3.48 -4.73
CA THR A 141 -7.32 -3.46 -6.18
C THR A 141 -6.26 -4.31 -6.85
N TRP A 142 -6.69 -5.32 -7.60
CA TRP A 142 -5.86 -6.12 -8.46
C TRP A 142 -6.11 -5.72 -9.92
N ASN A 143 -5.07 -5.67 -10.75
CA ASN A 143 -5.21 -5.40 -12.17
C ASN A 143 -4.35 -6.33 -13.02
N GLN A 144 -4.78 -6.60 -14.25
CA GLN A 144 -4.00 -7.35 -15.22
C GLN A 144 -4.36 -6.94 -16.66
N LYS A 145 -3.37 -7.01 -17.56
CA LYS A 145 -3.56 -6.84 -19.01
C LYS A 145 -3.97 -8.17 -19.65
N PHE A 146 -4.94 -8.14 -20.56
CA PHE A 146 -5.25 -9.26 -21.45
C PHE A 146 -5.38 -8.80 -22.91
N ILE A 147 -5.22 -9.74 -23.83
CA ILE A 147 -5.27 -9.50 -25.27
C ILE A 147 -6.56 -10.13 -25.82
N LYS A 148 -7.41 -9.31 -26.45
CA LYS A 148 -8.58 -9.76 -27.22
C LYS A 148 -8.15 -10.02 -28.66
N GLN A 149 -8.47 -11.21 -29.18
CA GLN A 149 -8.30 -11.58 -30.58
C GLN A 149 -9.66 -11.68 -31.28
#